data_AF-W1QD81-F1
#
_entry.id   AF-W1QD81-F1
#
_cell.length_a   1.000
_cell.length_b   1.000
_cell.length_c   1.000
_cell.angle_alpha   90.00
_cell.angle_beta   90.00
_cell.angle_gamma   90.00
#
_symmetry.space_group_name_H-M   'P 1'
#
loop_
_entity.id
_entity.type
_entity.pdbx_description
1 polymer ?
#
loop_
_entity_poly.entity_id
_entity_poly.type
_entity_poly.pdbx_seq_one_letter_code
_entity_poly.pdbx_strand_id
1 'polypeptide(L)'
;MPTIPQASTQLQFTAHDLSPIIGTVWRAKRSYDDAEYGSVSKKIRPLSSTSSSSEFVQSCQRGVPEVVIKQAHLPKSNVFDLLDAATDNDDMYFLGPESDTKIVFNRHNANLSLPMVLFFFGAAECDFQLLQMMDSAHFHGYVLGVTSNYHGSNSYSFPILLDSRGILAKRLGVTDPLGGGTYPLASVMVFNRDGLELVKILVNYDYNKYFGSGQSLQQVIEETLEYINVH
;
A
#
# COMPACT_ATOMS: atom_id res chain seq x y z
N MET A 1 7.59 -61.82 -12.09
CA MET A 1 7.21 -60.40 -11.95
C MET A 1 7.84 -59.86 -10.68
N PRO A 2 8.68 -58.81 -10.74
CA PRO A 2 9.33 -58.28 -9.54
C PRO A 2 8.47 -57.21 -8.86
N THR A 3 8.38 -57.30 -7.54
CA THR A 3 7.68 -56.40 -6.62
C THR A 3 8.57 -55.20 -6.25
N ILE A 4 8.01 -53.99 -6.31
CA ILE A 4 8.64 -52.73 -5.90
C ILE A 4 8.27 -52.45 -4.43
N PRO A 5 9.21 -52.07 -3.54
CA PRO A 5 8.88 -51.62 -2.19
C PRO A 5 8.57 -50.12 -2.15
N GLN A 6 7.49 -49.74 -1.46
CA GLN A 6 7.16 -48.35 -1.12
C GLN A 6 7.91 -47.96 0.16
N ALA A 7 8.63 -46.84 0.11
CA ALA A 7 9.25 -46.20 1.27
C ALA A 7 8.41 -44.99 1.69
N SER A 8 7.90 -45.03 2.91
CA SER A 8 7.15 -43.93 3.55
C SER A 8 8.05 -43.26 4.59
N THR A 9 8.58 -42.08 4.28
CA THR A 9 9.38 -41.29 5.22
C THR A 9 8.45 -40.36 6.01
N GLN A 10 8.23 -40.66 7.28
CA GLN A 10 7.63 -39.73 8.24
C GLN A 10 8.73 -38.87 8.86
N LEU A 11 8.64 -37.55 8.73
CA LEU A 11 9.47 -36.59 9.45
C LEU A 11 8.72 -36.15 10.72
N GLN A 12 9.29 -36.46 11.88
CA GLN A 12 8.90 -35.90 13.17
C GLN A 12 9.73 -34.63 13.45
N PHE A 13 9.06 -33.55 13.85
CA PHE A 13 9.72 -32.33 14.37
C PHE A 13 9.56 -32.28 15.89
N THR A 14 10.68 -32.20 16.60
CA THR A 14 10.74 -31.95 18.04
C THR A 14 10.84 -30.44 18.31
N ALA A 15 9.94 -29.93 19.16
CA ALA A 15 9.95 -28.56 19.63
C ALA A 15 10.97 -28.39 20.76
N HIS A 16 11.83 -27.37 20.65
CA HIS A 16 12.68 -26.93 21.75
C HIS A 16 12.25 -25.55 22.24
N ASP A 17 12.13 -25.47 23.56
CA ASP A 17 12.05 -24.32 24.44
C ASP A 17 12.86 -23.10 23.99
N LEU A 18 12.25 -21.92 24.05
CA LEU A 18 12.90 -20.70 24.55
C LEU A 18 11.86 -19.79 25.23
N SER A 19 12.14 -19.45 26.49
CA SER A 19 11.41 -18.53 27.37
C SER A 19 11.83 -17.07 27.11
N PRO A 20 10.98 -16.05 27.33
CA PRO A 20 11.39 -14.66 27.19
C PRO A 20 11.90 -14.03 28.49
N ILE A 21 12.97 -13.25 28.33
CA ILE A 21 13.62 -12.39 29.32
C ILE A 21 12.85 -11.05 29.47
N ILE A 22 12.90 -10.51 30.68
CA ILE A 22 12.21 -9.33 31.23
C ILE A 22 12.83 -7.98 30.78
N GLY A 23 11.98 -6.93 30.70
CA GLY A 23 12.33 -5.51 30.90
C GLY A 23 12.31 -4.66 29.62
N THR A 24 11.89 -3.39 29.54
CA THR A 24 11.67 -2.34 30.55
C THR A 24 10.82 -1.20 29.94
N VAL A 25 10.11 -0.49 30.82
CA VAL A 25 9.24 0.68 30.64
C VAL A 25 9.96 1.91 30.06
N TRP A 26 9.29 2.65 29.16
CA TRP A 26 9.45 4.12 29.04
C TRP A 26 8.10 4.82 28.85
N ARG A 27 7.86 5.82 29.70
CA ARG A 27 6.66 6.66 29.81
C ARG A 27 7.08 8.07 29.42
N ALA A 28 6.38 8.73 28.49
CA ALA A 28 6.48 10.17 28.29
C ALA A 28 5.11 10.78 27.98
N LYS A 29 4.67 11.65 28.90
CA LYS A 29 3.55 12.60 28.77
C LYS A 29 4.06 13.90 28.13
N ARG A 30 3.19 14.60 27.39
CA ARG A 30 2.99 16.07 27.32
C ARG A 30 1.78 16.32 26.38
N SER A 31 0.61 16.66 26.91
CA SER A 31 0.06 17.99 27.26
C SER A 31 -0.22 18.87 26.04
N TYR A 32 -1.52 18.98 25.75
CA TYR A 32 -2.16 19.95 24.86
C TYR A 32 -2.08 21.36 25.46
N ASP A 33 -1.95 22.36 24.60
CA ASP A 33 -2.41 23.72 24.87
C ASP A 33 -3.18 24.24 23.64
N ASP A 34 -4.34 24.80 23.94
CA ASP A 34 -5.36 25.34 23.05
C ASP A 34 -4.91 26.64 22.37
N ALA A 35 -5.30 26.84 21.11
CA ALA A 35 -5.24 28.15 20.46
C ALA A 35 -6.53 28.45 19.67
N GLU A 36 -7.05 29.62 19.98
CA GLU A 36 -8.34 30.21 19.66
C GLU A 36 -8.68 30.27 18.15
N TYR A 37 -9.94 29.96 17.84
CA TYR A 37 -10.57 30.19 16.54
C TYR A 37 -11.15 31.61 16.47
N GLY A 38 -10.60 32.43 15.59
CA GLY A 38 -11.24 33.64 15.08
C GLY A 38 -11.22 33.63 13.56
N SER A 39 -12.37 33.47 12.89
CA SER A 39 -12.45 33.59 11.43
C SER A 39 -13.41 34.72 11.03
N VAL A 40 -12.82 35.68 10.33
CA VAL A 40 -13.41 36.89 9.78
C VAL A 40 -14.02 36.57 8.41
N SER A 41 -15.31 36.81 8.24
CA SER A 41 -16.00 36.68 6.95
C SER A 41 -15.47 37.70 5.93
N LYS A 42 -14.94 37.22 4.80
CA LYS A 42 -14.70 38.04 3.60
C LYS A 42 -15.58 37.58 2.44
N LYS A 43 -16.47 38.49 2.02
CA LYS A 43 -17.28 38.42 0.79
C LYS A 43 -16.36 38.29 -0.44
N ILE A 44 -16.53 37.24 -1.22
CA ILE A 44 -15.93 37.11 -2.56
C ILE A 44 -17.07 37.25 -3.58
N ARG A 45 -16.94 38.18 -4.54
CA ARG A 45 -17.83 38.32 -5.69
C ARG A 45 -17.50 37.26 -6.75
N PRO A 46 -18.48 36.65 -7.43
CA PRO A 46 -18.19 35.72 -8.52
C PRO A 46 -17.83 36.50 -9.80
N LEU A 47 -16.70 36.11 -10.41
CA LEU A 47 -16.30 36.50 -11.76
C LEU A 47 -16.90 35.50 -12.75
N SER A 48 -17.68 36.02 -13.70
CA SER A 48 -18.15 35.30 -14.88
C SER A 48 -17.00 35.00 -15.83
N SER A 49 -16.83 33.75 -16.26
CA SER A 49 -15.97 33.38 -17.37
C SER A 49 -16.77 32.68 -18.46
N THR A 50 -16.88 33.37 -19.59
CA THR A 50 -17.28 32.88 -20.90
C THR A 50 -16.21 31.97 -21.53
N SER A 51 -16.70 30.95 -22.24
CA SER A 51 -16.12 30.29 -23.42
C SER A 51 -14.70 29.72 -23.36
N SER A 52 -14.56 28.42 -23.62
CA SER A 52 -14.24 27.95 -24.97
C SER A 52 -13.97 26.45 -24.95
N SER A 53 -14.77 25.74 -25.72
CA SER A 53 -14.58 24.36 -26.15
C SER A 53 -13.28 24.28 -26.96
N SER A 54 -12.26 23.64 -26.39
CA SER A 54 -11.15 23.11 -27.16
C SER A 54 -11.32 21.59 -27.23
N GLU A 55 -11.69 21.12 -28.40
CA GLU A 55 -11.59 19.71 -28.78
C GLU A 55 -10.10 19.35 -28.78
N PHE A 56 -9.66 18.71 -27.70
CA PHE A 56 -8.35 18.10 -27.64
C PHE A 56 -8.34 16.88 -28.56
N VAL A 57 -7.63 17.03 -29.68
CA VAL A 57 -7.23 15.93 -30.57
C VAL A 57 -6.38 14.97 -29.75
N GLN A 58 -7.00 13.88 -29.30
CA GLN A 58 -6.38 12.80 -28.54
C GLN A 58 -5.60 11.91 -29.53
N SER A 59 -4.40 12.36 -29.91
CA SER A 59 -3.47 11.53 -30.69
C SER A 59 -2.76 10.56 -29.76
N CYS A 60 -2.95 9.26 -30.00
CA CYS A 60 -2.26 8.15 -29.34
C CYS A 60 -0.73 8.24 -29.51
N GLN A 61 -0.06 8.95 -28.62
CA GLN A 61 1.30 8.64 -28.20
C GLN A 61 1.20 8.34 -26.71
N ARG A 62 1.45 7.07 -26.32
CA ARG A 62 1.49 6.68 -24.90
C ARG A 62 2.68 7.41 -24.26
N GLY A 63 2.41 8.62 -23.76
CA GLY A 63 3.38 9.44 -23.05
C GLY A 63 3.58 8.96 -21.62
N VAL A 64 4.66 9.41 -20.98
CA VAL A 64 4.89 9.18 -19.56
C VAL A 64 3.70 9.75 -18.78
N PRO A 65 3.05 8.98 -17.87
CA PRO A 65 1.91 9.47 -17.09
C PRO A 65 2.28 10.74 -16.32
N GLU A 66 1.39 11.72 -16.29
CA GLU A 66 1.66 13.03 -15.68
C GLU A 66 2.08 12.89 -14.21
N VAL A 67 1.50 11.93 -13.49
CA VAL A 67 1.83 11.63 -12.09
C VAL A 67 3.28 11.17 -11.92
N VAL A 68 3.81 10.38 -12.87
CA VAL A 68 5.19 9.90 -12.86
C VAL A 68 6.13 11.09 -13.07
N ILE A 69 5.82 11.98 -14.03
CA ILE A 69 6.61 13.18 -14.29
C ILE A 69 6.63 14.09 -13.05
N LYS A 70 5.45 14.38 -12.47
CA LYS A 70 5.30 15.24 -11.29
C LYS A 70 6.11 14.73 -10.10
N GLN A 71 6.30 13.42 -9.96
CA GLN A 71 6.98 12.82 -8.82
C GLN A 71 8.42 12.36 -9.13
N ALA A 72 8.93 12.56 -10.34
CA ALA A 72 10.25 12.07 -10.75
C ALA A 72 11.42 12.63 -9.90
N HIS A 73 11.24 13.82 -9.33
CA HIS A 73 12.24 14.51 -8.51
C HIS A 73 12.17 14.17 -7.01
N LEU A 74 11.16 13.40 -6.58
CA LEU A 74 11.00 13.03 -5.19
C LEU A 74 11.93 11.85 -4.83
N PRO A 75 12.43 11.78 -3.58
CA PRO A 75 13.18 10.62 -3.11
C PRO A 75 12.38 9.33 -3.32
N LYS A 76 13.02 8.31 -3.89
CA LYS A 76 12.39 7.03 -4.21
C LYS A 76 12.82 5.95 -3.24
N SER A 77 11.86 5.14 -2.82
CA SER A 77 12.11 3.98 -1.95
C SER A 77 12.34 2.72 -2.80
N ASN A 78 13.07 1.74 -2.26
CA ASN A 78 13.09 0.40 -2.83
C ASN A 78 12.22 -0.53 -1.98
N VAL A 79 11.23 -1.19 -2.59
CA VAL A 79 10.29 -2.05 -1.88
C VAL A 79 10.97 -3.28 -1.27
N PHE A 80 12.03 -3.80 -1.87
CA PHE A 80 12.71 -4.96 -1.34
C PHE A 80 13.47 -4.63 -0.07
N ASP A 81 14.16 -3.50 -0.02
CA ASP A 81 14.83 -3.03 1.22
C ASP A 81 13.81 -2.79 2.35
N LEU A 82 12.60 -2.35 1.99
CA LEU A 82 11.52 -2.15 2.94
C LEU A 82 10.93 -3.46 3.46
N LEU A 83 10.71 -4.43 2.58
CA LEU A 83 10.14 -5.74 2.93
C LEU A 83 11.16 -6.62 3.67
N ASP A 84 12.44 -6.59 3.27
CA ASP A 84 13.50 -7.34 3.96
C ASP A 84 13.63 -6.83 5.41
N ALA A 85 13.62 -5.52 5.61
CA ALA A 85 13.61 -4.94 6.95
C ALA A 85 12.29 -5.16 7.72
N ALA A 86 11.19 -5.43 7.02
CA ALA A 86 9.93 -5.83 7.65
C ALA A 86 10.00 -7.27 8.15
N THR A 87 10.57 -8.19 7.36
CA THR A 87 10.69 -9.61 7.71
C THR A 87 11.63 -9.90 8.88
N ASP A 88 12.58 -9.00 9.16
CA ASP A 88 13.45 -9.10 10.35
C ASP A 88 12.72 -8.77 11.67
N ASN A 89 11.46 -8.31 11.61
CA ASN A 89 10.65 -8.00 12.78
C ASN A 89 9.52 -9.03 12.97
N ASP A 90 9.50 -9.70 14.12
CA ASP A 90 8.44 -10.65 14.52
C ASP A 90 7.02 -10.03 14.57
N ASP A 91 6.92 -8.70 14.48
CA ASP A 91 5.68 -7.94 14.54
C ASP A 91 4.96 -7.81 13.17
N MET A 92 5.53 -8.38 12.11
CA MET A 92 4.96 -8.33 10.75
C MET A 92 4.70 -9.73 10.21
N TYR A 93 3.49 -9.98 9.74
CA TYR A 93 3.12 -11.23 9.09
C TYR A 93 2.10 -11.01 7.98
N PHE A 94 2.00 -11.98 7.08
CA PHE A 94 1.14 -11.90 5.91
C PHE A 94 -0.06 -12.82 6.08
N LEU A 95 -1.22 -12.33 5.72
CA LEU A 95 -2.41 -13.14 5.47
C LEU A 95 -2.40 -13.54 4.00
N GLY A 96 -2.51 -14.84 3.73
CA GLY A 96 -2.57 -15.35 2.36
C GLY A 96 -3.77 -14.83 1.58
N PRO A 97 -3.73 -14.84 0.25
CA PRO A 97 -4.90 -14.53 -0.58
C PRO A 97 -6.00 -15.56 -0.32
N GLU A 98 -7.24 -15.08 -0.23
CA GLU A 98 -8.44 -15.91 0.02
C GLU A 98 -8.29 -16.88 1.21
N SER A 99 -7.45 -16.51 2.20
CA SER A 99 -7.05 -17.40 3.29
C SER A 99 -6.62 -16.65 4.55
N ASP A 100 -6.89 -17.26 5.70
CA ASP A 100 -6.41 -16.78 7.01
C ASP A 100 -5.05 -17.35 7.38
N THR A 101 -4.46 -18.15 6.47
CA THR A 101 -3.18 -18.77 6.73
C THR A 101 -2.13 -17.68 6.80
N LYS A 102 -1.46 -17.62 7.96
CA LYS A 102 -0.24 -16.82 8.09
C LYS A 102 0.79 -17.39 7.15
N ILE A 103 1.20 -16.61 6.17
CA ILE A 103 2.28 -16.97 5.26
C ILE A 103 3.53 -16.19 5.63
N VAL A 104 4.68 -16.84 5.52
CA VAL A 104 5.96 -16.15 5.57
C VAL A 104 6.18 -15.58 4.19
N PHE A 105 6.33 -14.26 4.09
CA PHE A 105 6.74 -13.66 2.84
C PHE A 105 8.16 -14.09 2.53
N ASN A 106 8.29 -14.82 1.44
CA ASN A 106 9.59 -15.15 0.89
C ASN A 106 9.74 -14.32 -0.38
N ARG A 107 10.73 -13.43 -0.39
CA ARG A 107 11.08 -12.62 -1.56
C ARG A 107 11.30 -13.49 -2.81
N HIS A 108 11.77 -14.72 -2.64
CA HIS A 108 11.93 -15.68 -3.75
C HIS A 108 10.60 -16.20 -4.32
N ASN A 109 9.50 -16.13 -3.55
CA ASN A 109 8.16 -16.51 -3.99
C ASN A 109 7.38 -15.34 -4.61
N ALA A 110 7.76 -14.10 -4.29
CA ALA A 110 7.25 -12.94 -5.01
C ALA A 110 7.82 -12.98 -6.44
N ASN A 111 6.95 -12.98 -7.44
CA ASN A 111 7.39 -12.94 -8.83
C ASN A 111 7.95 -11.54 -9.15
N LEU A 112 9.24 -11.33 -8.84
CA LEU A 112 9.94 -10.06 -9.01
C LEU A 112 10.03 -9.60 -10.48
N SER A 113 9.59 -10.43 -11.43
CA SER A 113 9.50 -10.03 -12.84
C SER A 113 8.30 -9.13 -13.13
N LEU A 114 7.38 -8.96 -12.18
CA LEU A 114 6.20 -8.11 -12.32
C LEU A 114 6.33 -6.84 -11.46
N PRO A 115 5.76 -5.71 -11.91
CA PRO A 115 5.65 -4.52 -11.08
C PRO A 115 4.82 -4.82 -9.82
N MET A 116 5.10 -4.08 -8.75
CA MET A 116 4.42 -4.25 -7.46
C MET A 116 3.56 -3.03 -7.14
N VAL A 117 2.35 -3.26 -6.66
CA VAL A 117 1.47 -2.25 -6.11
C VAL A 117 1.32 -2.51 -4.61
N LEU A 118 1.81 -1.57 -3.79
CA LEU A 118 1.50 -1.55 -2.37
C LEU A 118 0.26 -0.71 -2.14
N PHE A 119 -0.69 -1.30 -1.43
CA PHE A 119 -1.91 -0.62 -1.07
C PHE A 119 -2.03 -0.52 0.45
N PHE A 120 -1.93 0.70 0.98
CA PHE A 120 -2.07 0.99 2.39
C PHE A 120 -3.50 1.38 2.72
N PHE A 121 -4.03 0.85 3.82
CA PHE A 121 -5.36 1.16 4.28
C PHE A 121 -5.50 1.11 5.80
N GLY A 122 -6.38 1.95 6.33
CA GLY A 122 -6.71 2.02 7.74
C GLY A 122 -7.84 1.07 8.12
N ALA A 123 -8.56 1.42 9.18
CA ALA A 123 -9.73 0.68 9.66
C ALA A 123 -11.06 1.34 9.27
N ALA A 124 -11.04 2.35 8.41
CA ALA A 124 -12.24 3.12 8.07
C ALA A 124 -13.08 2.38 7.03
N GLU A 125 -14.41 2.54 7.09
CA GLU A 125 -15.31 1.82 6.16
C GLU A 125 -15.03 2.12 4.67
N CYS A 126 -14.64 3.37 4.39
CA CYS A 126 -14.24 3.83 3.06
C CYS A 126 -13.03 3.09 2.49
N ASP A 127 -12.13 2.60 3.34
CA ASP A 127 -10.95 1.86 2.90
C ASP A 127 -11.32 0.49 2.29
N PHE A 128 -12.43 -0.11 2.71
CA PHE A 128 -12.90 -1.38 2.15
C PHE A 128 -13.41 -1.24 0.71
N GLN A 129 -13.97 -0.08 0.33
CA GLN A 129 -14.34 0.18 -1.06
C GLN A 129 -13.10 0.20 -1.95
N LEU A 130 -12.01 0.76 -1.44
CA LEU A 130 -10.75 0.81 -2.15
C LEU A 130 -10.10 -0.57 -2.28
N LEU A 131 -10.19 -1.41 -1.24
CA LEU A 131 -9.82 -2.83 -1.34
C LEU A 131 -10.61 -3.57 -2.44
N GLN A 132 -11.92 -3.38 -2.50
CA GLN A 132 -12.77 -3.99 -3.55
C GLN A 132 -12.40 -3.49 -4.96
N MET A 133 -12.08 -2.21 -5.11
CA MET A 133 -11.60 -1.66 -6.37
C MET A 133 -10.27 -2.32 -6.78
N MET A 134 -9.33 -2.48 -5.84
CA MET A 134 -8.05 -3.13 -6.11
C MET A 134 -8.20 -4.62 -6.46
N ASP A 135 -9.15 -5.32 -5.83
CA ASP A 135 -9.39 -6.75 -6.05
C ASP A 135 -10.09 -7.04 -7.38
N SER A 136 -11.02 -6.16 -7.77
CA SER A 136 -11.73 -6.28 -9.06
C SER A 136 -10.90 -5.80 -10.25
N ALA A 137 -9.84 -5.02 -10.01
CA ALA A 137 -9.01 -4.50 -11.07
C ALA A 137 -8.02 -5.57 -11.59
N HIS A 138 -8.04 -5.80 -12.89
CA HIS A 138 -7.13 -6.74 -13.56
C HIS A 138 -5.77 -6.10 -13.81
N PHE A 139 -4.97 -5.97 -12.74
CA PHE A 139 -3.61 -5.47 -12.85
C PHE A 139 -2.63 -6.58 -13.25
N HIS A 140 -1.83 -6.34 -14.29
CA HIS A 140 -0.68 -7.20 -14.60
C HIS A 140 0.51 -6.85 -13.70
N GLY A 141 0.36 -7.17 -12.42
CA GLY A 141 1.31 -6.84 -11.36
C GLY A 141 1.04 -7.62 -10.09
N TYR A 142 1.96 -7.55 -9.13
CA TYR A 142 1.76 -8.10 -7.79
C TYR A 142 1.12 -7.03 -6.89
N VAL A 143 -0.06 -7.33 -6.35
CA VAL A 143 -0.73 -6.44 -5.38
C VAL A 143 -0.45 -6.95 -3.97
N LEU A 144 -0.15 -6.05 -3.05
CA LEU A 144 0.00 -6.33 -1.63
C LEU A 144 -0.76 -5.28 -0.81
N GLY A 145 -1.75 -5.74 -0.04
CA GLY A 145 -2.41 -4.89 0.95
C GLY A 145 -1.51 -4.70 2.17
N VAL A 146 -1.56 -3.54 2.80
CA VAL A 146 -0.81 -3.22 4.02
C VAL A 146 -1.72 -2.47 4.99
N THR A 147 -1.86 -3.00 6.20
CA THR A 147 -2.58 -2.33 7.28
C THR A 147 -1.96 -2.68 8.62
N SER A 148 -2.23 -1.91 9.67
CA SER A 148 -1.75 -2.26 11.00
C SER A 148 -2.55 -3.37 11.65
N ASN A 149 -3.81 -3.52 11.26
CA ASN A 149 -4.70 -4.47 11.88
C ASN A 149 -5.81 -4.86 10.90
N TYR A 150 -6.12 -6.15 10.87
CA TYR A 150 -7.17 -6.71 10.03
C TYR A 150 -7.95 -7.72 10.87
N HIS A 151 -9.22 -7.40 11.11
CA HIS A 151 -10.07 -8.15 12.04
C HIS A 151 -10.86 -9.29 11.39
N GLY A 152 -10.81 -9.41 10.06
CA GLY A 152 -11.57 -10.40 9.29
C GLY A 152 -10.68 -11.44 8.61
N SER A 153 -11.34 -12.37 7.93
CA SER A 153 -10.66 -13.28 7.02
C SER A 153 -10.25 -12.56 5.74
N ASN A 154 -9.08 -12.88 5.19
CA ASN A 154 -8.67 -12.27 3.91
C ASN A 154 -9.47 -12.89 2.77
N SER A 155 -10.49 -12.17 2.28
CA SER A 155 -11.33 -12.60 1.16
C SER A 155 -10.85 -12.08 -0.20
N TYR A 156 -9.73 -11.36 -0.24
CA TYR A 156 -9.21 -10.75 -1.47
C TYR A 156 -8.21 -11.69 -2.16
N SER A 157 -8.09 -11.53 -3.47
CA SER A 157 -7.19 -12.30 -4.35
C SER A 157 -5.70 -12.02 -4.12
N PHE A 158 -5.38 -11.04 -3.29
CA PHE A 158 -4.02 -10.64 -2.94
C PHE A 158 -3.74 -10.79 -1.44
N PRO A 159 -2.47 -10.99 -1.05
CA PRO A 159 -2.10 -11.06 0.35
C PRO A 159 -2.18 -9.70 1.06
N ILE A 160 -2.33 -9.75 2.38
CA ILE A 160 -2.32 -8.56 3.25
C ILE A 160 -1.17 -8.68 4.25
N LEU A 161 -0.27 -7.71 4.25
CA LEU A 161 0.76 -7.52 5.25
C LEU A 161 0.20 -6.77 6.46
N LEU A 162 0.39 -7.35 7.64
CA LEU A 162 0.05 -6.73 8.91
C LEU A 162 1.26 -6.02 9.50
N ASP A 163 1.27 -4.69 9.37
CA ASP A 163 2.27 -3.76 9.93
C ASP A 163 1.80 -3.22 11.29
N SER A 164 1.72 -4.11 12.28
CA SER A 164 1.10 -3.83 13.58
C SER A 164 1.69 -2.62 14.33
N ARG A 165 2.97 -2.31 14.09
CA ARG A 165 3.68 -1.18 14.69
C ARG A 165 3.81 0.03 13.77
N GLY A 166 3.26 -0.03 12.56
CA GLY A 166 3.34 1.02 11.55
C GLY A 166 4.78 1.29 11.08
N ILE A 167 5.68 0.30 11.13
CA ILE A 167 7.10 0.45 10.77
C ILE A 167 7.21 0.83 9.29
N LEU A 168 6.52 0.10 8.42
CA LEU A 168 6.52 0.35 6.99
C LEU A 168 5.83 1.68 6.68
N ALA A 169 4.68 1.93 7.32
CA ALA A 169 3.95 3.19 7.17
C ALA A 169 4.79 4.42 7.57
N LYS A 170 5.56 4.33 8.66
CA LYS A 170 6.48 5.39 9.12
C LYS A 170 7.62 5.62 8.15
N ARG A 171 8.28 4.55 7.68
CA ARG A 171 9.40 4.64 6.73
C ARG A 171 8.99 5.29 5.42
N LEU A 172 7.77 5.00 4.97
CA LEU A 172 7.23 5.54 3.73
C LEU A 172 6.57 6.92 3.88
N GLY A 173 6.44 7.42 5.11
CA GLY A 173 5.83 8.71 5.41
C GLY A 173 4.31 8.74 5.16
N VAL A 174 3.63 7.60 5.31
CA VAL A 174 2.17 7.45 5.08
C VAL A 174 1.44 7.09 6.37
N THR A 175 1.92 7.54 7.51
CA THR A 175 1.25 7.31 8.80
C THR A 175 0.07 8.26 8.96
N ASP A 176 -1.07 7.74 9.44
CA ASP A 176 -2.22 8.57 9.79
C ASP A 176 -1.98 9.25 11.15
N PRO A 177 -1.90 10.59 11.20
CA PRO A 177 -1.73 11.31 12.46
C PRO A 177 -2.90 11.09 13.44
N LEU A 178 -4.11 10.81 12.93
CA LEU A 178 -5.29 10.50 13.76
C LEU A 178 -5.32 9.04 14.21
N GLY A 179 -4.65 8.15 13.47
CA GLY A 179 -4.53 6.72 13.74
C GLY A 179 -3.53 6.35 14.84
N GLY A 180 -3.21 7.26 15.77
CA GLY A 180 -2.28 7.01 16.88
C GLY A 180 -0.84 6.70 16.44
N GLY A 181 -0.48 6.97 15.18
CA GLY A 181 0.84 6.70 14.62
C GLY A 181 1.11 5.22 14.33
N THR A 182 0.09 4.36 14.33
CA THR A 182 0.19 2.97 13.88
C THR A 182 -0.47 2.81 12.52
N TYR A 183 -1.72 3.25 12.36
CA TYR A 183 -2.46 3.08 11.12
C TYR A 183 -1.86 3.90 9.97
N PRO A 184 -1.80 3.34 8.75
CA PRO A 184 -1.42 4.11 7.59
C PRO A 184 -2.59 4.96 7.07
N LEU A 185 -2.26 6.07 6.43
CA LEU A 185 -3.16 6.77 5.51
C LEU A 185 -3.42 5.89 4.30
N ALA A 186 -4.67 5.91 3.83
CA ALA A 186 -5.05 5.29 2.58
C ALA A 186 -4.13 5.78 1.45
N SER A 187 -3.35 4.88 0.87
CA SER A 187 -2.38 5.26 -0.16
C SER A 187 -2.04 4.10 -1.08
N VAL A 188 -1.70 4.44 -2.32
CA VAL A 188 -1.26 3.50 -3.35
C VAL A 188 0.15 3.86 -3.75
N MET A 189 1.04 2.88 -3.78
CA MET A 189 2.40 3.05 -4.28
C MET A 189 2.67 2.04 -5.36
N VAL A 190 3.25 2.48 -6.47
CA VAL A 190 3.59 1.62 -7.60
C VAL A 190 5.11 1.56 -7.73
N PHE A 191 5.62 0.33 -7.77
CA PHE A 191 7.03 0.02 -7.90
C PHE A 191 7.27 -0.70 -9.22
N ASN A 192 8.40 -0.42 -9.85
CA ASN A 192 8.82 -1.15 -11.05
C ASN A 192 9.30 -2.58 -10.69
N ARG A 193 9.72 -3.35 -11.71
CA ARG A 193 10.21 -4.73 -11.56
C ARG A 193 11.49 -4.82 -10.71
N ASP A 194 12.30 -3.77 -10.70
CA ASP A 194 13.50 -3.67 -9.86
C ASP A 194 13.19 -3.22 -8.41
N GLY A 195 11.90 -3.04 -8.10
CA GLY A 195 11.43 -2.62 -6.79
C GLY A 195 11.57 -1.13 -6.51
N LEU A 196 11.92 -0.30 -7.48
CA LEU A 196 12.03 1.14 -7.33
C LEU A 196 10.66 1.82 -7.37
N GLU A 197 10.39 2.71 -6.41
CA GLU A 197 9.18 3.52 -6.36
C GLU A 197 9.08 4.43 -7.59
N LEU A 198 7.96 4.34 -8.29
CA LEU A 198 7.65 5.25 -9.41
C LEU A 198 6.68 6.32 -8.95
N VAL A 199 5.60 5.92 -8.29
CA VAL A 199 4.51 6.80 -7.89
C VAL A 199 4.04 6.48 -6.49
N LYS A 200 3.74 7.52 -5.71
CA LYS A 200 3.08 7.48 -4.42
C LYS A 200 1.83 8.38 -4.45
N ILE A 201 0.67 7.76 -4.26
CA ILE A 201 -0.63 8.41 -4.30
C ILE A 201 -1.23 8.36 -2.90
N LEU A 202 -1.38 9.52 -2.27
CA LEU A 202 -2.15 9.64 -1.04
C LEU A 202 -3.64 9.77 -1.41
N VAL A 203 -4.46 8.87 -0.91
CA VAL A 203 -5.90 8.88 -1.15
C VAL A 203 -6.54 9.76 -0.07
N ASN A 204 -7.13 10.86 -0.51
CA ASN A 204 -7.77 11.81 0.39
C ASN A 204 -9.12 11.25 0.91
N TYR A 205 -9.67 11.84 1.98
CA TYR A 205 -10.94 11.39 2.60
C TYR A 205 -12.18 11.45 1.68
N ASP A 206 -12.05 12.00 0.47
CA ASP A 206 -13.12 12.03 -0.53
C ASP A 206 -13.01 10.86 -1.54
N TYR A 207 -11.98 10.01 -1.39
CA TYR A 207 -11.63 8.69 -1.97
C TYR A 207 -11.82 8.43 -3.49
N ASN A 208 -12.48 9.34 -4.22
CA ASN A 208 -12.75 9.29 -5.65
C ASN A 208 -12.02 10.39 -6.44
N LYS A 209 -11.28 11.27 -5.77
CA LYS A 209 -10.55 12.39 -6.41
C LYS A 209 -9.10 12.43 -5.94
N TYR A 210 -8.19 12.23 -6.88
CA TYR A 210 -6.77 12.50 -6.68
C TYR A 210 -6.49 14.01 -6.75
N PHE A 211 -5.51 14.48 -5.97
CA PHE A 211 -5.15 15.90 -5.91
C PHE A 211 -4.66 16.38 -7.28
N GLY A 212 -5.41 17.30 -7.91
CA GLY A 212 -4.94 18.07 -9.07
C GLY A 212 -5.09 17.42 -10.45
N SER A 213 -5.83 16.32 -10.59
CA SER A 213 -6.20 15.77 -11.91
C SER A 213 -7.69 15.40 -11.96
N GLY A 214 -8.36 15.63 -13.09
CA GLY A 214 -9.73 15.17 -13.31
C GLY A 214 -9.90 13.65 -13.47
N GLN A 215 -8.83 12.86 -13.27
CA GLN A 215 -8.79 11.41 -13.43
C GLN A 215 -9.15 10.66 -12.15
N SER A 216 -9.71 9.46 -12.28
CA SER A 216 -9.96 8.55 -11.16
C SER A 216 -8.67 7.86 -10.70
N LEU A 217 -8.63 7.40 -9.45
CA LEU A 217 -7.49 6.66 -8.90
C LEU A 217 -7.16 5.41 -9.73
N GLN A 218 -8.18 4.65 -10.12
CA GLN A 218 -8.03 3.47 -10.97
C GLN A 218 -7.32 3.80 -12.29
N GLN A 219 -7.77 4.86 -12.98
CA GLN A 219 -7.17 5.28 -14.25
C GLN A 219 -5.68 5.63 -14.09
N VAL A 220 -5.31 6.33 -13.02
CA VAL A 220 -3.92 6.71 -12.76
C VAL A 220 -3.05 5.46 -12.52
N ILE A 221 -3.56 4.46 -11.80
CA ILE A 221 -2.86 3.20 -11.57
C ILE A 221 -2.67 2.43 -12.88
N GLU A 222 -3.74 2.30 -13.68
CA GLU A 222 -3.71 1.60 -14.97
C GLU A 222 -2.71 2.25 -15.94
N GLU A 223 -2.74 3.58 -16.09
CA GLU A 223 -1.79 4.32 -16.93
C GLU A 223 -0.33 4.12 -16.45
N THR A 224 -0.12 4.10 -15.14
CA THR A 224 1.21 3.87 -14.55
C THR A 224 1.70 2.46 -14.80
N LEU A 225 0.86 1.44 -14.62
CA LEU A 225 1.21 0.05 -14.88
C LEU A 225 1.43 -0.23 -16.37
N GLU A 226 0.65 0.40 -17.25
CA GLU A 226 0.85 0.32 -18.70
C GLU A 226 2.20 0.90 -19.10
N TYR A 227 2.56 2.07 -18.54
CA TYR A 227 3.88 2.69 -18.74
C TYR A 227 5.04 1.75 -18.35
N ILE A 228 4.94 1.08 -17.20
CA ILE A 228 5.97 0.13 -16.71
C ILE A 228 6.05 -1.14 -17.56
N ASN A 229 4.94 -1.57 -18.15
CA ASN A 229 4.96 -2.78 -18.96
C ASN A 229 5.58 -2.55 -20.34
N VAL A 230 5.61 -1.31 -20.81
CA VAL A 230 6.21 -0.91 -22.10
C VAL A 230 7.70 -0.56 -21.96
N HIS A 231 8.16 -0.15 -20.78
CA HIS A 231 9.51 0.37 -20.54
C HIS A 231 10.27 -0.40 -19.46
#